data_AF-A0A1I7CWQ6-F1
#
_entry.id   AF-A0A1I7CWQ6-F1
#
_cell.length_a   1.000
_cell.length_b   1.000
_cell.length_c   1.000
_cell.angle_alpha   90.00
_cell.angle_beta   90.00
_cell.angle_gamma   90.00
#
_symmetry.space_group_name_H-M   'P 1'
#
loop_
_entity.id
_entity.type
_entity.pdbx_description
1 polymer ?
#
loop_
_entity_poly.entity_id
_entity_poly.type
_entity_poly.pdbx_seq_one_letter_code
_entity_poly.pdbx_strand_id
1 'polypeptide(L)'
;MTRPDALMLACMLALCAEGLGGRAADAQTGEAEAGGVTRTLELRAHQALIDRRVRDDAELSPFETDGCSGGLSDIWRLVSAQFPDFAEVHQETPPWEDCCVTHDAAYHDGAGAQTATQSYAARTRADAALRSCVIETGQDRRHEIATYYGVDEDDVTAAYAVIADAMHLAVRFGGAPCTGLAWRWGFGWPNCSILSAGAQQ
;
A
#
# COMPACT_ATOMS: atom_id res chain seq x y z
N MET A 1 30.69 -20.12 11.34
CA MET A 1 29.60 -19.18 10.99
C MET A 1 30.19 -18.08 10.15
N THR A 2 30.08 -18.21 8.83
CA THR A 2 30.46 -17.18 7.86
C THR A 2 29.32 -16.17 7.81
N ARG A 3 29.62 -14.90 8.11
CA ARG A 3 28.70 -13.77 7.93
C ARG A 3 28.14 -13.81 6.50
N PRO A 4 26.84 -13.56 6.27
CA PRO A 4 26.35 -13.41 4.90
C PRO A 4 27.07 -12.24 4.24
N ASP A 5 27.55 -12.47 3.02
CA ASP A 5 28.35 -11.52 2.25
C ASP A 5 27.57 -10.21 2.02
N ALA A 6 28.27 -9.08 2.16
CA ALA A 6 27.79 -7.71 1.95
C ALA A 6 27.09 -7.46 0.59
N LEU A 7 27.16 -8.43 -0.34
CA LEU A 7 26.46 -8.42 -1.63
C LEU A 7 24.93 -8.45 -1.49
N MET A 8 24.36 -9.13 -0.49
CA MET A 8 22.91 -9.26 -0.38
C MET A 8 22.24 -7.94 0.06
N LEU A 9 22.91 -7.19 0.94
CA LEU A 9 22.49 -5.86 1.40
C LEU A 9 22.65 -4.81 0.29
N ALA A 10 23.73 -4.90 -0.50
CA ALA A 10 23.94 -4.02 -1.65
C ALA A 10 22.87 -4.20 -2.74
N CYS A 11 22.33 -5.41 -2.92
CA CYS A 11 21.26 -5.66 -3.88
C CYS A 11 19.90 -5.06 -3.45
N MET A 12 19.63 -5.00 -2.13
CA MET A 12 18.42 -4.34 -1.61
C MET A 12 18.53 -2.80 -1.64
N LEU A 13 19.72 -2.23 -1.43
CA LEU A 13 19.93 -0.77 -1.40
C LEU A 13 20.13 -0.13 -2.79
N ALA A 14 20.70 -0.87 -3.76
CA ALA A 14 21.05 -0.32 -5.07
C ALA A 14 19.85 -0.03 -6.00
N LEU A 15 18.64 -0.50 -5.69
CA LEU A 15 17.44 -0.25 -6.50
C LEU A 15 16.84 1.15 -6.30
N CYS A 16 17.31 1.95 -5.32
CA CYS A 16 16.65 3.20 -4.93
C CYS A 16 17.46 4.50 -5.17
N ALA A 17 18.75 4.44 -5.53
CA ALA A 17 19.64 5.60 -5.38
C ALA A 17 19.92 6.42 -6.67
N GLU A 18 19.56 5.95 -7.87
CA GLU A 18 19.92 6.65 -9.10
C GLU A 18 18.73 7.46 -9.66
N GLY A 19 18.45 8.65 -9.10
CA GLY A 19 17.37 9.46 -9.66
C GLY A 19 17.13 10.90 -9.17
N LEU A 20 17.95 11.47 -8.28
CA LEU A 20 17.65 12.79 -7.72
C LEU A 20 18.67 13.86 -8.17
N GLY A 21 18.48 14.34 -9.39
CA GLY A 21 19.19 15.50 -9.94
C GLY A 21 18.31 16.28 -10.91
N GLY A 22 17.37 17.10 -10.40
CA GLY A 22 16.51 17.95 -11.22
C GLY A 22 15.93 19.14 -10.45
N ARG A 23 16.08 20.35 -11.01
CA ARG A 23 15.80 21.67 -10.41
C ARG A 23 14.31 21.87 -10.01
N ALA A 24 14.10 22.45 -8.83
CA ALA A 24 12.82 22.48 -8.10
C ALA A 24 11.94 23.74 -8.25
N ALA A 25 12.07 24.54 -9.31
CA ALA A 25 11.36 25.83 -9.38
C ALA A 25 10.10 25.85 -10.27
N ASP A 26 10.04 25.06 -11.35
CA ASP A 26 8.90 25.04 -12.29
C ASP A 26 7.92 23.87 -12.07
N ALA A 27 8.21 22.95 -11.14
CA ALA A 27 7.42 21.74 -10.90
C ALA A 27 6.13 22.02 -10.08
N GLN A 28 6.18 22.97 -9.13
CA GLN A 28 5.10 23.17 -8.15
C GLN A 28 3.75 23.63 -8.74
N THR A 29 3.75 24.39 -9.84
CA THR A 29 2.50 24.89 -10.45
C THR A 29 1.84 23.84 -11.33
N GLY A 30 2.62 23.02 -12.05
CA GLY A 30 2.13 21.89 -12.84
C GLY A 30 1.64 20.72 -11.98
N GLU A 31 2.31 20.45 -10.86
CA GLU A 31 1.94 19.38 -9.91
C GLU A 31 0.65 19.69 -9.15
N ALA A 32 0.42 20.95 -8.76
CA ALA A 32 -0.82 21.35 -8.08
C ALA A 32 -2.06 21.25 -8.99
N GLU A 33 -1.95 21.68 -10.24
CA GLU A 33 -3.00 21.56 -11.26
C GLU A 33 -3.25 20.08 -11.65
N ALA A 34 -2.20 19.30 -11.89
CA ALA A 34 -2.30 17.86 -12.18
C ALA A 34 -2.86 17.04 -11.01
N GLY A 35 -2.53 17.43 -9.77
CA GLY A 35 -3.11 16.87 -8.55
C GLY A 35 -4.60 17.17 -8.43
N GLY A 36 -5.04 18.36 -8.82
CA GLY A 36 -6.45 18.74 -8.88
C GLY A 36 -7.27 17.92 -9.89
N VAL A 37 -6.71 17.65 -11.08
CA VAL A 37 -7.34 16.82 -12.11
C VAL A 37 -7.44 15.36 -11.67
N THR A 38 -6.34 14.80 -11.14
CA THR A 38 -6.31 13.42 -10.59
C THR A 38 -7.35 13.25 -9.49
N ARG A 39 -7.41 14.20 -8.54
CA ARG A 39 -8.42 14.19 -7.46
C ARG A 39 -9.84 14.26 -8.00
N THR A 40 -10.09 15.06 -9.03
CA THR A 40 -11.44 15.20 -9.62
C THR A 40 -11.88 13.89 -10.28
N LEU A 41 -10.98 13.20 -11.00
CA LEU A 41 -11.27 11.90 -11.60
C LEU A 41 -11.51 10.83 -10.54
N GLU A 42 -10.68 10.79 -9.49
CA GLU A 42 -10.84 9.85 -8.39
C GLU A 42 -12.17 10.06 -7.64
N LEU A 43 -12.57 11.32 -7.42
CA LEU A 43 -13.87 11.64 -6.80
C LEU A 43 -15.06 11.14 -7.62
N ARG A 44 -14.98 11.13 -8.96
CA ARG A 44 -16.03 10.51 -9.81
C ARG A 44 -16.09 9.01 -9.61
N ALA A 45 -14.94 8.35 -9.45
CA ALA A 45 -14.88 6.93 -9.15
C ALA A 45 -15.43 6.61 -7.75
N HIS A 46 -15.16 7.45 -6.75
CA HIS A 46 -15.80 7.34 -5.44
C HIS A 46 -17.32 7.55 -5.52
N GLN A 47 -17.80 8.51 -6.32
CA GLN A 47 -19.24 8.69 -6.51
C GLN A 47 -19.87 7.45 -7.16
N ALA A 48 -19.25 6.90 -8.21
CA ALA A 48 -19.72 5.67 -8.85
C ALA A 48 -19.77 4.47 -7.88
N LEU A 49 -18.82 4.36 -6.96
CA LEU A 49 -18.85 3.35 -5.90
C LEU A 49 -20.01 3.58 -4.91
N ILE A 50 -20.23 4.82 -4.46
CA ILE A 50 -21.36 5.15 -3.57
C ILE A 50 -22.70 4.83 -4.25
N ASP A 51 -22.87 5.24 -5.51
CA ASP A 51 -24.08 4.95 -6.28
C ASP A 51 -24.29 3.45 -6.51
N ARG A 52 -23.19 2.68 -6.61
CA ARG A 52 -23.26 1.22 -6.74
C ARG A 52 -23.75 0.54 -5.47
N ARG A 53 -23.33 1.05 -4.30
CA ARG A 53 -23.63 0.48 -2.97
C ARG A 53 -25.07 0.62 -2.53
N VAL A 54 -25.80 1.60 -3.09
CA VAL A 54 -27.20 1.86 -2.74
C VAL A 54 -28.20 1.13 -3.64
N ARG A 55 -27.73 0.30 -4.58
CA ARG A 55 -28.61 -0.50 -5.44
C ARG A 55 -29.11 -1.73 -4.67
N ASP A 56 -30.31 -2.19 -5.00
CA ASP A 56 -30.96 -3.33 -4.32
C ASP A 56 -30.17 -4.65 -4.43
N ASP A 57 -29.35 -4.79 -5.47
CA ASP A 57 -28.48 -5.95 -5.72
C ASP A 57 -27.06 -5.79 -5.15
N ALA A 58 -26.81 -4.72 -4.40
CA ALA A 58 -25.50 -4.44 -3.80
C ALA A 58 -25.37 -5.17 -2.45
N GLU A 59 -24.68 -6.31 -2.47
CA GLU A 59 -24.32 -7.04 -1.25
C GLU A 59 -22.80 -6.95 -1.04
N LEU A 60 -22.39 -6.70 0.20
CA LEU A 60 -20.99 -6.73 0.60
C LEU A 60 -20.57 -8.20 0.73
N SER A 61 -19.53 -8.61 0.03
CA SER A 61 -18.97 -9.96 0.18
C SER A 61 -18.40 -10.16 1.59
N PRO A 62 -18.17 -11.42 2.02
CA PRO A 62 -17.31 -11.69 3.16
C PRO A 62 -15.91 -11.08 2.96
N PHE A 63 -15.27 -10.68 4.05
CA PHE A 63 -13.91 -10.17 4.02
C PHE A 63 -12.91 -11.29 3.73
N GLU A 64 -12.01 -11.06 2.77
CA GLU A 64 -10.89 -11.93 2.42
C GLU A 64 -9.63 -11.06 2.25
N THR A 65 -8.47 -11.60 2.63
CA THR A 65 -7.15 -10.94 2.50
C THR A 65 -6.11 -11.99 2.11
N ASP A 66 -5.15 -11.60 1.26
CA ASP A 66 -3.97 -12.40 0.90
C ASP A 66 -2.73 -12.01 1.72
N GLY A 67 -2.90 -11.17 2.75
CA GLY A 67 -1.82 -10.54 3.50
C GLY A 67 -1.40 -9.26 2.81
N CYS A 68 -0.14 -9.17 2.40
CA CYS A 68 0.32 -8.07 1.55
C CYS A 68 0.11 -8.43 0.07
N SER A 69 -0.72 -7.63 -0.60
CA SER A 69 -1.21 -7.87 -1.96
C SER A 69 -0.12 -8.13 -3.00
N GLY A 70 -0.51 -8.79 -4.09
CA GLY A 70 0.38 -9.11 -5.21
C GLY A 70 1.25 -10.35 -4.96
N GLY A 71 0.85 -11.20 -4.00
CA GLY A 71 1.57 -12.42 -3.64
C GLY A 71 2.82 -12.20 -2.79
N LEU A 72 3.02 -11.01 -2.23
CA LEU A 72 4.20 -10.70 -1.42
C LEU A 72 4.29 -11.63 -0.22
N SER A 73 3.18 -11.80 0.50
CA SER A 73 3.10 -12.69 1.66
C SER A 73 3.38 -14.15 1.31
N ASP A 74 2.86 -14.63 0.19
CA ASP A 74 3.12 -16.00 -0.27
C ASP A 74 4.59 -16.23 -0.65
N ILE A 75 5.19 -15.29 -1.39
CA ILE A 75 6.61 -15.34 -1.76
C ILE A 75 7.49 -15.26 -0.50
N TRP A 76 7.12 -14.44 0.47
CA TRP A 76 7.85 -14.33 1.73
C TRP A 76 7.84 -15.64 2.51
N ARG A 77 6.67 -16.28 2.65
CA ARG A 77 6.54 -17.59 3.28
C ARG A 77 7.39 -18.65 2.56
N LEU A 78 7.40 -18.63 1.23
CA LEU A 78 8.22 -19.53 0.43
C LEU A 78 9.73 -19.33 0.70
N VAL A 79 10.20 -18.08 0.72
CA VAL A 79 11.60 -17.74 1.03
C VAL A 79 11.94 -18.17 2.46
N SER A 80 11.08 -17.85 3.43
CA SER A 80 11.28 -18.18 4.84
C SER A 80 11.37 -19.69 5.07
N ALA A 81 10.52 -20.47 4.40
CA ALA A 81 10.55 -21.93 4.48
C ALA A 81 11.84 -22.54 3.88
N GLN A 82 12.42 -21.88 2.87
CA GLN A 82 13.64 -22.35 2.21
C GLN A 82 14.92 -21.92 2.93
N PHE A 83 14.90 -20.79 3.65
CA PHE A 83 16.07 -20.20 4.29
C PHE A 83 15.81 -19.94 5.79
N PRO A 84 16.12 -20.90 6.69
CA PRO A 84 15.85 -20.77 8.12
C PRO A 84 16.48 -19.52 8.77
N ASP A 85 17.71 -19.16 8.39
CA ASP A 85 18.39 -17.95 8.88
C ASP A 85 17.64 -16.67 8.47
N PHE A 86 16.95 -16.69 7.32
CA PHE A 86 16.07 -15.58 6.93
C PHE A 86 14.85 -15.53 7.84
N ALA A 87 14.18 -16.66 8.06
CA ALA A 87 12.99 -16.71 8.92
C ALA A 87 13.29 -16.34 10.38
N GLU A 88 14.47 -16.70 10.91
CA GLU A 88 14.90 -16.33 12.26
C GLU A 88 14.98 -14.80 12.41
N VAL A 89 15.47 -14.11 11.38
CA VAL A 89 15.72 -12.65 11.43
C VAL A 89 14.54 -11.84 10.91
N HIS A 90 13.74 -12.38 9.99
CA HIS A 90 12.72 -11.65 9.26
C HIS A 90 11.31 -12.18 9.47
N GLN A 91 11.17 -13.21 10.31
CA GLN A 91 9.92 -13.91 10.62
C GLN A 91 9.40 -14.74 9.43
N GLU A 92 8.52 -15.69 9.73
CA GLU A 92 7.93 -16.60 8.74
C GLU A 92 7.01 -15.87 7.74
N THR A 93 6.46 -14.73 8.15
CA THR A 93 5.64 -13.81 7.36
C THR A 93 6.29 -12.43 7.33
N PRO A 94 5.95 -11.55 6.36
CA PRO A 94 6.40 -10.17 6.40
C PRO A 94 6.08 -9.56 7.77
N PRO A 95 7.02 -8.88 8.43
CA PRO A 95 6.83 -8.34 9.77
C PRO A 95 5.78 -7.21 9.80
N TRP A 96 5.35 -6.72 8.64
CA TRP A 96 4.29 -5.74 8.44
C TRP A 96 3.00 -6.35 7.84
N GLU A 97 2.86 -7.68 7.79
CA GLU A 97 1.67 -8.33 7.20
C GLU A 97 0.36 -7.85 7.85
N ASP A 98 0.36 -7.66 9.17
CA ASP A 98 -0.80 -7.12 9.90
C ASP A 98 -1.18 -5.69 9.47
N CYS A 99 -0.21 -4.88 9.02
CA CYS A 99 -0.48 -3.57 8.45
C CYS A 99 -1.27 -3.69 7.14
N CYS A 100 -0.90 -4.66 6.30
CA CYS A 100 -1.59 -4.95 5.04
C CYS A 100 -3.01 -5.48 5.29
N VAL A 101 -3.18 -6.44 6.22
CA VAL A 101 -4.50 -6.98 6.57
C VAL A 101 -5.44 -5.89 7.09
N THR A 102 -4.92 -4.97 7.91
CA THR A 102 -5.70 -3.82 8.41
C THR A 102 -6.09 -2.86 7.27
N HIS A 103 -5.19 -2.64 6.31
CA HIS A 103 -5.45 -1.82 5.12
C HIS A 103 -6.51 -2.47 4.22
N ASP A 104 -6.41 -3.77 3.97
CA ASP A 104 -7.38 -4.56 3.20
C ASP A 104 -8.78 -4.48 3.83
N ALA A 105 -8.88 -4.56 5.15
CA ALA A 105 -10.16 -4.44 5.85
C ALA A 105 -10.83 -3.07 5.60
N ALA A 106 -10.06 -1.98 5.59
CA ALA A 106 -10.57 -0.66 5.25
C ALA A 106 -10.95 -0.55 3.75
N TYR A 107 -10.16 -1.19 2.88
CA TYR A 107 -10.40 -1.24 1.45
C TYR A 107 -11.63 -2.07 1.10
N HIS A 108 -11.94 -3.12 1.85
CA HIS A 108 -13.02 -4.05 1.57
C HIS A 108 -14.39 -3.38 1.52
N ASP A 109 -14.79 -2.71 2.60
CA ASP A 109 -16.12 -2.08 2.72
C ASP A 109 -16.12 -0.59 2.32
N GLY A 110 -14.94 -0.02 2.05
CA GLY A 110 -14.75 1.40 1.80
C GLY A 110 -14.85 2.25 3.08
N ALA A 111 -14.47 1.68 4.22
CA ALA A 111 -14.51 2.24 5.57
C ALA A 111 -15.87 2.86 5.94
N GLY A 112 -16.97 2.21 5.53
CA GLY A 112 -18.34 2.64 5.81
C GLY A 112 -18.73 4.03 5.26
N ALA A 113 -17.91 4.65 4.39
CA ALA A 113 -18.16 6.02 3.92
C ALA A 113 -19.52 6.15 3.20
N GLN A 114 -20.24 7.26 3.40
CA GLN A 114 -21.58 7.44 2.82
C GLN A 114 -21.60 8.42 1.63
N THR A 115 -20.53 9.17 1.43
CA THR A 115 -20.40 10.14 0.33
C THR A 115 -19.06 9.98 -0.37
N ALA A 116 -18.97 10.46 -1.62
CA ALA A 116 -17.73 10.38 -2.40
C ALA A 116 -16.56 11.08 -1.69
N THR A 117 -16.80 12.24 -1.06
CA THR A 117 -15.78 12.97 -0.31
C THR A 117 -15.34 12.22 0.96
N GLN A 118 -16.29 11.62 1.70
CA GLN A 118 -15.95 10.79 2.85
C GLN A 118 -15.14 9.57 2.41
N SER A 119 -15.50 8.96 1.28
CA SER A 119 -14.85 7.78 0.74
C SER A 119 -13.43 8.08 0.27
N TYR A 120 -13.22 9.18 -0.44
CA TYR A 120 -11.89 9.66 -0.82
C TYR A 120 -11.02 9.92 0.41
N ALA A 121 -11.56 10.65 1.39
CA ALA A 121 -10.83 10.96 2.62
C ALA A 121 -10.50 9.69 3.43
N ALA A 122 -11.41 8.72 3.47
CA ALA A 122 -11.18 7.45 4.16
C ALA A 122 -10.09 6.63 3.48
N ARG A 123 -10.09 6.57 2.14
CA ARG A 123 -9.03 5.92 1.38
C ARG A 123 -7.67 6.55 1.65
N THR A 124 -7.56 7.88 1.53
CA THR A 124 -6.31 8.59 1.82
C THR A 124 -5.81 8.33 3.24
N ARG A 125 -6.72 8.27 4.23
CA ARG A 125 -6.36 7.92 5.62
C ARG A 125 -5.88 6.47 5.74
N ALA A 126 -6.55 5.51 5.11
CA ALA A 126 -6.13 4.11 5.12
C ALA A 126 -4.73 3.96 4.51
N ASP A 127 -4.49 4.60 3.35
CA ASP A 127 -3.20 4.57 2.66
C ASP A 127 -2.07 5.19 3.48
N ALA A 128 -2.35 6.27 4.20
CA ALA A 128 -1.40 6.90 5.11
C ALA A 128 -1.17 6.05 6.37
N ALA A 129 -2.21 5.41 6.91
CA ALA A 129 -2.10 4.52 8.06
C ALA A 129 -1.24 3.28 7.76
N LEU A 130 -1.39 2.69 6.56
CA LEU A 130 -0.51 1.62 6.10
C LEU A 130 0.96 2.06 6.11
N ARG A 131 1.25 3.22 5.51
CA ARG A 131 2.60 3.79 5.48
C ARG A 131 3.17 3.96 6.89
N SER A 132 2.41 4.57 7.79
CA SER A 132 2.84 4.76 9.18
C SER A 132 3.10 3.44 9.90
N CYS A 133 2.20 2.46 9.77
CA CYS A 133 2.33 1.15 10.40
C CYS A 133 3.61 0.42 9.95
N VAL A 134 3.95 0.47 8.66
CA VAL A 134 5.18 -0.14 8.13
C VAL A 134 6.44 0.57 8.68
N ILE A 135 6.41 1.91 8.79
CA ILE A 135 7.51 2.68 9.39
C ILE A 135 7.69 2.31 10.86
N GLU A 136 6.60 2.23 11.62
CA GLU A 136 6.60 1.84 13.04
C GLU A 136 7.14 0.42 13.23
N THR A 137 6.75 -0.52 12.36
CA THR A 137 7.34 -1.87 12.32
C THR A 137 8.87 -1.81 12.18
N GLY A 138 9.39 -0.92 11.33
CA GLY A 138 10.83 -0.71 11.19
C GLY A 138 11.48 -0.15 12.45
N GLN A 139 10.82 0.81 13.11
CA GLN A 139 11.29 1.40 14.36
C GLN A 139 11.42 0.39 15.48
N ASP A 140 10.43 -0.49 15.62
CA ASP A 140 10.42 -1.51 16.67
C ASP A 140 11.51 -2.57 16.45
N ARG A 141 11.89 -2.81 15.19
CA ARG A 141 12.82 -3.88 14.79
C ARG A 141 14.24 -3.40 14.52
N ARG A 142 14.49 -2.08 14.46
CA ARG A 142 15.76 -1.52 13.99
C ARG A 142 16.99 -2.07 14.72
N HIS A 143 16.90 -2.23 16.04
CA HIS A 143 18.02 -2.68 16.86
C HIS A 143 18.43 -4.13 16.56
N GLU A 144 17.44 -5.02 16.48
CA GLU A 144 17.64 -6.45 16.19
C GLU A 144 18.26 -6.63 14.80
N ILE A 145 17.66 -5.99 13.79
CA ILE A 145 18.11 -6.07 12.39
C ILE A 145 19.50 -5.45 12.23
N ALA A 146 19.75 -4.28 12.84
CA ALA A 146 21.05 -3.61 12.78
C ALA A 146 22.16 -4.49 13.37
N THR A 147 21.87 -5.13 14.51
CA THR A 147 22.80 -6.05 15.17
C THR A 147 23.10 -7.27 14.30
N TYR A 148 22.08 -7.87 13.68
CA TYR A 148 22.26 -9.06 12.85
C TYR A 148 23.11 -8.77 11.60
N TYR A 149 22.82 -7.66 10.91
CA TYR A 149 23.51 -7.30 9.67
C TYR A 149 24.80 -6.49 9.87
N GLY A 150 25.07 -6.01 11.09
CA GLY A 150 26.23 -5.17 11.40
C GLY A 150 26.16 -3.79 10.71
N VAL A 151 24.96 -3.21 10.65
CA VAL A 151 24.66 -1.89 10.05
C VAL A 151 24.20 -0.91 11.13
N ASP A 152 23.99 0.37 10.77
CA ASP A 152 23.42 1.35 11.70
C ASP A 152 21.89 1.16 11.86
N GLU A 153 21.33 1.50 13.02
CA GLU A 153 19.88 1.54 13.24
C GLU A 153 19.20 2.57 12.32
N ASP A 154 19.91 3.64 11.97
CA ASP A 154 19.44 4.65 11.03
C ASP A 154 19.29 4.08 9.61
N ASP A 155 20.19 3.17 9.19
CA ASP A 155 20.08 2.49 7.88
C ASP A 155 18.85 1.58 7.83
N VAL A 156 18.56 0.87 8.92
CA VAL A 156 17.34 0.04 9.00
C VAL A 156 16.08 0.91 8.97
N THR A 157 16.08 2.01 9.72
CA THR A 157 14.99 2.99 9.70
C THR A 157 14.74 3.52 8.28
N ALA A 158 15.81 3.89 7.57
CA ALA A 158 15.72 4.38 6.19
C ALA A 158 15.17 3.31 5.24
N ALA A 159 15.60 2.06 5.38
CA ALA A 159 15.11 0.96 4.56
C ALA A 159 13.59 0.74 4.71
N TYR A 160 13.07 0.73 5.94
CA TYR A 160 11.62 0.61 6.19
C TYR A 160 10.84 1.83 5.70
N ALA A 161 11.40 3.04 5.80
CA ALA A 161 10.77 4.23 5.24
C ALA A 161 10.61 4.13 3.71
N VAL A 162 11.65 3.66 3.01
CA VAL A 162 11.59 3.42 1.56
C VAL A 162 10.53 2.38 1.19
N ILE A 163 10.45 1.27 1.93
CA ILE A 163 9.42 0.23 1.73
C ILE A 163 8.02 0.84 1.92
N ALA A 164 7.82 1.57 3.01
CA ALA A 164 6.54 2.20 3.32
C ALA A 164 6.11 3.22 2.25
N ASP A 165 7.06 4.02 1.74
CA ASP A 165 6.82 4.98 0.66
C ASP A 165 6.46 4.29 -0.66
N ALA A 166 7.15 3.21 -1.01
CA ALA A 166 6.85 2.43 -2.19
C ALA A 166 5.45 1.80 -2.11
N MET A 167 5.09 1.23 -0.95
CA MET A 167 3.76 0.69 -0.69
C MET A 167 2.69 1.77 -0.78
N HIS A 168 2.91 2.92 -0.15
CA HIS A 168 1.97 4.04 -0.20
C HIS A 168 1.70 4.49 -1.63
N LEU A 169 2.75 4.65 -2.44
CA LEU A 169 2.63 5.01 -3.85
C LEU A 169 1.84 3.95 -4.64
N ALA A 170 2.14 2.68 -4.42
CA ALA A 170 1.46 1.56 -5.08
C ALA A 170 -0.05 1.55 -4.78
N VAL A 171 -0.46 1.70 -3.52
CA VAL A 171 -1.90 1.69 -3.15
C VAL A 171 -2.64 2.96 -3.58
N ARG A 172 -1.96 4.12 -3.64
CA ARG A 172 -2.54 5.36 -4.19
C ARG A 172 -2.84 5.24 -5.68
N PHE A 173 -1.96 4.59 -6.44
CA PHE A 173 -2.14 4.45 -7.88
C PHE A 173 -3.02 3.25 -8.26
N GLY A 174 -2.72 2.07 -7.71
CA GLY A 174 -3.40 0.81 -8.04
C GLY A 174 -4.72 0.58 -7.31
N GLY A 175 -4.95 1.27 -6.19
CA GLY A 175 -6.11 1.03 -5.32
C GLY A 175 -7.37 1.84 -5.64
N ALA A 176 -7.45 2.52 -6.78
CA ALA A 176 -8.60 3.38 -7.07
C ALA A 176 -9.90 2.57 -7.21
N PRO A 177 -11.06 3.12 -6.80
CA PRO A 177 -12.34 2.43 -6.95
C PRO A 177 -12.72 2.27 -8.44
N CYS A 178 -13.60 1.32 -8.73
CA CYS A 178 -14.16 1.07 -10.07
C CYS A 178 -13.13 0.74 -11.17
N THR A 179 -11.96 0.19 -10.80
CA THR A 179 -10.93 -0.27 -11.75
C THR A 179 -11.10 -1.72 -12.21
N GLY A 180 -11.97 -2.48 -11.53
CA GLY A 180 -12.12 -3.93 -11.74
C GLY A 180 -11.01 -4.77 -11.12
N LEU A 181 -10.00 -4.15 -10.49
CA LEU A 181 -8.96 -4.85 -9.76
C LEU A 181 -9.52 -5.51 -8.49
N ALA A 182 -8.95 -6.64 -8.10
CA ALA A 182 -9.39 -7.42 -6.94
C ALA A 182 -9.07 -6.71 -5.60
N TRP A 183 -8.08 -5.82 -5.58
CA TRP A 183 -7.64 -5.03 -4.42
C TRP A 183 -8.04 -3.54 -4.53
N ARG A 184 -9.03 -3.22 -5.37
CA ARG A 184 -9.52 -1.84 -5.50
C ARG A 184 -10.15 -1.35 -4.20
N TRP A 185 -10.20 -0.05 -3.99
CA TRP A 185 -11.05 0.53 -2.94
C TRP A 185 -12.52 0.13 -3.14
N GLY A 186 -13.12 -0.43 -2.09
CA GLY A 186 -14.45 -1.04 -2.10
C GLY A 186 -14.51 -2.40 -2.79
N PHE A 187 -13.46 -3.22 -2.72
CA PHE A 187 -13.42 -4.48 -3.48
C PHE A 187 -14.49 -5.48 -3.07
N GLY A 188 -14.97 -5.43 -1.83
CA GLY A 188 -16.05 -6.29 -1.35
C GLY A 188 -17.42 -5.95 -1.93
N TRP A 189 -17.58 -4.75 -2.49
CA TRP A 189 -18.80 -4.38 -3.20
C TRP A 189 -18.74 -4.85 -4.65
N PRO A 190 -19.88 -5.07 -5.33
CA PRO A 190 -19.84 -5.45 -6.73
C PRO A 190 -19.18 -4.36 -7.60
N ASN A 191 -18.70 -4.75 -8.78
CA ASN A 191 -18.00 -3.84 -9.68
C ASN A 191 -18.84 -2.60 -10.03
N CYS A 192 -18.16 -1.47 -10.16
CA CYS A 192 -18.70 -0.18 -10.55
C CYS A 192 -17.92 0.38 -11.74
N SER A 193 -18.48 1.39 -12.41
CA SER A 193 -17.85 2.07 -13.55
C SER A 193 -18.11 3.56 -13.49
N ILE A 194 -17.06 4.36 -13.74
CA ILE A 194 -17.15 5.81 -13.86
C ILE A 194 -18.03 6.26 -15.03
N LEU A 195 -18.24 5.38 -16.02
CA LEU A 195 -19.09 5.66 -17.18
C LEU A 195 -20.57 5.44 -16.88
N SER A 196 -20.90 4.72 -15.81
CA SER A 196 -22.27 4.45 -15.39
C SER A 196 -22.81 5.52 -14.43
N ALA A 197 -21.93 6.33 -13.85
CA ALA A 197 -22.29 7.48 -13.01
C ALA A 197 -22.89 8.59 -13.90
N GLY A 198 -24.21 8.58 -14.06
CA GLY A 198 -24.94 9.56 -14.87
C GLY A 198 -26.07 8.99 -15.75
N ALA A 199 -26.26 7.67 -15.79
CA ALA A 199 -27.32 7.04 -16.59
C ALA A 199 -28.72 7.05 -15.92
N GLN A 200 -28.90 7.77 -14.81
CA GLN A 200 -30.20 7.94 -14.16
C GLN A 200 -30.48 9.44 -14.00
N GLN A 201 -31.08 10.02 -15.05
CA GLN A 201 -32.04 11.10 -14.95
C GLN A 201 -33.39 10.53 -15.36
#